data_AF-A0A9D2QIU2-F1
#
_entry.id   AF-A0A9D2QIU2-F1
#
_cell.length_a   1.000
_cell.length_b   1.000
_cell.length_c   1.000
_cell.angle_alpha   90.00
_cell.angle_beta   90.00
_cell.angle_gamma   90.00
#
_symmetry.space_group_name_H-M   'P 1'
#
loop_
_entity.id
_entity.type
_entity.pdbx_description
1 polymer ?
#
loop_
_entity_poly.entity_id
_entity_poly.type
_entity_poly.pdbx_seq_one_letter_code
_entity_poly.pdbx_strand_id
1 'polypeptide(L)'
;DARLKNGSRVNVVLDPVALNGPVVTIRRFPDEPIGIRQLVEMGSITQEACRFLEALVKARYNIFISGGTGSGKTTFLNALAEFIPKDERLITIEDSAELQIRGIANLVRLETRNANIDGCRPITIRDLIKTALRMRPDRIIIGEVRGAEAADLVGSALNCGHDGSMSTGHANSAADMLTRLETMMLMGVEIPLSAIRRQIASGVDIIVHLGRLRDKSRKVLQIMEVVGYEEGEIRLSTLFSFEETGKAEGNVQGTLVRKGELIHADKLKMAGIASA
;
A
#
# COMPACT_ATOMS: atom_id res chain seq x y z
N ASP A 1 4.37 -6.62 23.76
CA ASP A 1 3.28 -5.77 23.23
C ASP A 1 1.93 -6.26 23.69
N ALA A 2 0.93 -5.39 23.74
CA ALA A 2 -0.46 -5.69 24.09
C ALA A 2 -1.44 -4.79 23.32
N ARG A 3 -2.75 -5.05 23.48
CA ARG A 3 -3.84 -4.25 22.88
C ARG A 3 -4.85 -3.79 23.91
N LEU A 4 -5.31 -2.56 23.75
CA LEU A 4 -6.46 -2.04 24.49
C LEU A 4 -7.78 -2.48 23.84
N LYS A 5 -8.89 -2.39 24.57
CA LYS A 5 -10.25 -2.72 24.06
C LYS A 5 -10.64 -1.95 22.80
N ASN A 6 -10.10 -0.74 22.62
CA ASN A 6 -10.33 0.10 21.44
C ASN A 6 -9.37 -0.19 20.27
N GLY A 7 -8.59 -1.27 20.34
CA GLY A 7 -7.62 -1.65 19.31
C GLY A 7 -6.29 -0.89 19.36
N SER A 8 -6.14 0.11 20.23
CA SER A 8 -4.86 0.83 20.37
C SER A 8 -3.74 -0.13 20.80
N ARG A 9 -2.56 0.06 20.22
CA ARG A 9 -1.39 -0.77 20.51
C ARG A 9 -0.64 -0.23 21.71
N VAL A 10 -0.21 -1.13 22.59
CA VAL A 10 0.58 -0.81 23.78
C VAL A 10 1.91 -1.55 23.69
N ASN A 11 2.99 -0.79 23.73
CA ASN A 11 4.33 -1.31 23.94
C ASN A 11 4.78 -0.95 25.35
N VAL A 12 5.28 -1.93 26.09
CA VAL A 12 5.79 -1.76 27.46
C VAL A 12 7.21 -2.29 27.49
N VAL A 13 8.13 -1.48 28.01
CA VAL A 13 9.53 -1.85 28.23
C VAL A 13 9.80 -1.69 29.72
N LEU A 14 10.30 -2.76 30.36
CA LEU A 14 10.55 -2.83 31.80
C LEU A 14 12.05 -2.94 32.09
N ASP A 15 12.43 -2.79 33.36
CA ASP A 15 13.76 -3.10 33.86
C ASP A 15 14.12 -4.58 33.57
N PRO A 16 15.38 -4.91 33.23
CA PRO A 16 16.58 -4.05 33.10
C PRO A 16 16.75 -3.41 31.72
N VAL A 17 15.82 -3.61 30.79
CA VAL A 17 15.91 -3.04 29.42
C VAL A 17 15.64 -1.53 29.44
N ALA A 18 14.69 -1.09 30.26
CA ALA A 18 14.39 0.31 30.47
C ALA A 18 15.13 0.87 31.69
N LEU A 19 16.37 1.32 31.46
CA LEU A 19 17.28 1.84 32.50
C LEU A 19 16.71 3.05 33.28
N ASN A 20 15.77 3.80 32.69
CA ASN A 20 15.14 4.97 33.31
C ASN A 20 13.77 4.65 33.94
N GLY A 21 13.51 3.37 34.22
CA GLY A 21 12.23 2.87 34.74
C GLY A 21 11.24 2.46 33.63
N PRO A 22 10.08 1.90 34.00
CA PRO A 22 9.10 1.39 33.05
C PRO A 22 8.63 2.43 32.01
N VAL A 23 8.73 2.10 30.73
CA VAL A 23 8.26 2.95 29.62
C VAL A 23 7.04 2.32 28.97
N VAL A 24 5.97 3.11 28.80
CA VAL A 24 4.75 2.70 28.10
C VAL A 24 4.49 3.62 26.91
N THR A 25 4.39 3.04 25.72
CA THR A 25 4.02 3.76 24.49
C THR A 25 2.67 3.26 24.00
N ILE A 26 1.70 4.17 23.82
CA ILE A 26 0.38 3.86 23.28
C ILE A 26 0.22 4.49 21.90
N ARG A 27 0.09 3.66 20.87
CA ARG A 27 -0.26 4.11 19.53
C ARG A 27 -1.78 4.00 19.35
N ARG A 28 -2.44 5.17 19.36
CA ARG A 28 -3.88 5.28 19.11
C ARG A 28 -4.16 5.24 17.61
N PHE A 29 -5.32 4.68 17.26
CA PHE A 29 -5.91 4.81 15.94
C PHE A 29 -7.06 5.81 16.03
N PRO A 30 -7.28 6.64 15.00
CA PRO A 30 -8.42 7.54 14.99
C PRO A 30 -9.72 6.73 14.96
N ASP A 31 -10.75 7.24 15.63
CA ASP A 31 -12.09 6.62 15.63
C ASP A 31 -12.75 6.74 14.24
N GLU A 32 -12.47 7.85 13.56
CA GLU A 32 -12.87 8.09 12.17
C GLU A 32 -11.65 8.14 11.24
N PRO A 33 -11.56 7.23 10.25
CA PRO A 33 -10.48 7.28 9.28
C PRO A 33 -10.65 8.49 8.35
N ILE A 34 -9.52 9.05 7.90
CA ILE A 34 -9.53 10.10 6.88
C ILE A 34 -9.95 9.46 5.55
N GLY A 35 -11.07 9.92 5.00
CA GLY A 35 -11.61 9.45 3.72
C GLY A 35 -11.05 10.20 2.52
N ILE A 36 -11.37 9.73 1.31
CA ILE A 36 -10.79 10.29 0.08
C ILE A 36 -11.19 11.75 -0.17
N ARG A 37 -12.42 12.13 0.20
CA ARG A 37 -12.91 13.52 0.08
C ARG A 37 -12.06 14.48 0.91
N GLN A 38 -11.77 14.10 2.15
CA GLN A 38 -10.93 14.89 3.05
C GLN A 38 -9.49 15.01 2.51
N LEU A 39 -8.95 13.96 1.90
CA LEU A 39 -7.62 14.04 1.26
C LEU A 39 -7.59 15.04 0.09
N VAL A 40 -8.67 15.15 -0.68
CA VAL A 40 -8.80 16.17 -1.74
C VAL A 40 -8.91 17.56 -1.14
N GLU A 41 -9.76 17.74 -0.11
CA GLU A 41 -9.94 19.02 0.60
C GLU A 41 -8.65 19.51 1.27
N MET A 42 -7.85 18.60 1.83
CA MET A 42 -6.53 18.89 2.41
C MET A 42 -5.45 19.18 1.35
N GLY A 43 -5.76 19.03 0.06
CA GLY A 43 -4.80 19.15 -1.02
C GLY A 43 -3.68 18.10 -0.98
N SER A 44 -3.97 16.92 -0.41
CA SER A 44 -3.05 15.77 -0.42
C SER A 44 -3.02 15.08 -1.78
N ILE A 45 -4.12 15.17 -2.54
CA ILE A 45 -4.25 14.70 -3.93
C ILE A 45 -5.18 15.65 -4.69
N THR A 46 -4.95 15.84 -5.98
CA THR A 46 -5.86 16.63 -6.83
C THR A 46 -7.13 15.85 -7.16
N GLN A 47 -8.23 16.57 -7.44
CA GLN A 47 -9.49 15.95 -7.81
C GLN A 47 -9.38 15.11 -9.10
N GLU A 48 -8.54 15.55 -10.04
CA GLU A 48 -8.24 14.83 -11.29
C GLU A 48 -7.56 13.48 -11.00
N ALA A 49 -6.44 13.49 -10.26
CA ALA A 49 -5.74 12.27 -9.89
C ALA A 49 -6.59 11.32 -9.03
N CYS A 50 -7.47 11.88 -8.19
CA CYS A 50 -8.43 11.10 -7.41
C CYS A 50 -9.42 10.33 -8.31
N ARG A 51 -10.02 10.99 -9.30
CA ARG A 51 -10.91 10.32 -10.28
C ARG A 51 -10.17 9.27 -11.11
N PHE A 52 -8.92 9.57 -11.47
CA PHE A 52 -8.07 8.63 -12.18
C PHE A 52 -7.81 7.37 -11.35
N LEU A 53 -7.39 7.51 -10.08
CA LEU A 53 -7.19 6.37 -9.18
C LEU A 53 -8.50 5.62 -8.88
N GLU A 54 -9.63 6.31 -8.78
CA GLU A 54 -10.94 5.67 -8.63
C GLU A 54 -11.24 4.72 -9.81
N ALA A 55 -11.01 5.16 -11.04
CA ALA A 55 -11.19 4.34 -12.24
C ALA A 55 -10.29 3.09 -12.20
N LEU A 56 -9.03 3.25 -11.80
CA LEU A 56 -8.07 2.15 -11.69
C LEU A 56 -8.43 1.14 -10.59
N VAL A 57 -8.89 1.63 -9.42
CA VAL A 57 -9.36 0.75 -8.34
C VAL A 57 -10.57 -0.05 -8.82
N LYS A 58 -11.54 0.58 -9.48
CA LYS A 58 -12.73 -0.11 -10.02
C LYS A 58 -12.38 -1.12 -11.12
N ALA A 59 -11.42 -0.80 -11.97
CA ALA A 59 -10.92 -1.69 -13.00
C ALA A 59 -9.92 -2.75 -12.52
N ARG A 60 -9.71 -2.89 -11.20
CA ARG A 60 -8.85 -3.92 -10.60
C ARG A 60 -7.38 -3.83 -11.05
N TYR A 61 -6.84 -2.61 -11.13
CA TYR A 61 -5.40 -2.41 -11.21
C TYR A 61 -4.75 -2.74 -9.86
N ASN A 62 -3.60 -3.40 -9.89
CA ASN A 62 -2.77 -3.67 -8.72
C ASN A 62 -1.98 -2.41 -8.36
N ILE A 63 -2.30 -1.81 -7.20
CA ILE A 63 -1.76 -0.51 -6.79
C ILE A 63 -0.84 -0.67 -5.59
N PHE A 64 0.42 -0.26 -5.76
CA PHE A 64 1.41 -0.26 -4.69
C PHE A 64 1.65 1.16 -4.17
N ILE A 65 1.39 1.39 -2.88
CA ILE A 65 1.51 2.71 -2.26
C ILE A 65 2.83 2.78 -1.49
N SER A 66 3.74 3.62 -1.96
CA SER A 66 5.07 3.79 -1.38
C SER A 66 5.24 5.13 -0.68
N GLY A 67 6.28 5.26 0.13
CA GLY A 67 6.60 6.50 0.84
C GLY A 67 7.32 6.29 2.17
N GLY A 68 7.99 7.35 2.64
CA GLY A 68 8.73 7.34 3.90
C GLY A 68 7.84 7.17 5.15
N THR A 69 8.46 7.11 6.32
CA THR A 69 7.74 7.02 7.61
C THR A 69 6.89 8.26 7.85
N GLY A 70 5.62 8.06 8.23
CA GLY A 70 4.70 9.18 8.52
C GLY A 70 4.17 9.93 7.29
N SER A 71 4.42 9.44 6.07
CA SER A 71 3.86 9.97 4.81
C SER A 71 2.36 9.74 4.63
N GLY A 72 1.77 8.82 5.41
CA GLY A 72 0.32 8.56 5.39
C GLY A 72 -0.11 7.36 4.53
N LYS A 73 0.80 6.44 4.18
CA LYS A 73 0.51 5.26 3.33
C LYS A 73 -0.75 4.50 3.72
N THR A 74 -0.84 4.05 4.97
CA THR A 74 -2.00 3.28 5.47
C THR A 74 -3.29 4.08 5.40
N THR A 75 -3.23 5.38 5.72
CA THR A 75 -4.37 6.29 5.60
C THR A 75 -4.83 6.43 4.15
N PHE A 76 -3.89 6.62 3.23
CA PHE A 76 -4.18 6.75 1.80
C PHE A 76 -4.71 5.44 1.20
N LEU A 77 -4.14 4.30 1.59
CA LEU A 77 -4.67 2.98 1.22
C LEU A 77 -6.11 2.82 1.69
N ASN A 78 -6.38 3.17 2.96
CA ASN A 78 -7.71 3.06 3.52
C ASN A 78 -8.73 3.93 2.76
N ALA A 79 -8.32 5.15 2.38
CA ALA A 79 -9.14 6.04 1.57
C ALA A 79 -9.38 5.50 0.14
N LEU A 80 -8.36 4.96 -0.53
CA LEU A 80 -8.53 4.33 -1.84
C LEU A 80 -9.42 3.07 -1.78
N ALA A 81 -9.37 2.32 -0.69
CA ALA A 81 -10.22 1.16 -0.48
C ALA A 81 -11.72 1.51 -0.45
N GLU A 82 -12.09 2.77 -0.23
CA GLU A 82 -13.48 3.22 -0.34
C GLU A 82 -14.05 3.07 -1.76
N PHE A 83 -13.19 3.10 -2.79
CA PHE A 83 -13.58 2.93 -4.20
C PHE A 83 -13.79 1.48 -4.62
N ILE A 84 -13.42 0.51 -3.78
CA ILE A 84 -13.64 -0.91 -4.06
C ILE A 84 -15.17 -1.16 -4.14
N PRO A 85 -15.66 -1.85 -5.19
CA PRO A 85 -17.06 -2.26 -5.31
C PRO A 85 -17.53 -3.06 -4.08
N LYS A 86 -18.76 -2.80 -3.63
CA LYS A 86 -19.23 -3.26 -2.30
C LYS A 86 -19.64 -4.74 -2.26
N ASP A 87 -19.83 -5.33 -3.42
CA ASP A 87 -20.16 -6.73 -3.67
C ASP A 87 -18.92 -7.65 -3.67
N GLU A 88 -17.72 -7.09 -3.74
CA GLU A 88 -16.49 -7.86 -3.73
C GLU A 88 -16.15 -8.47 -2.36
N ARG A 89 -15.53 -9.65 -2.39
CA ARG A 89 -14.93 -10.30 -1.23
C ARG A 89 -13.50 -9.82 -1.02
N LEU A 90 -13.30 -9.08 0.06
CA LEU A 90 -12.01 -8.49 0.42
C LEU A 90 -11.37 -9.21 1.61
N ILE A 91 -10.07 -9.50 1.50
CA ILE A 91 -9.26 -9.99 2.62
C ILE A 91 -8.15 -8.98 2.91
N THR A 92 -8.09 -8.48 4.15
CA THR A 92 -6.96 -7.67 4.62
C THR A 92 -5.98 -8.52 5.42
N ILE A 93 -4.68 -8.28 5.25
CA ILE A 93 -3.59 -8.94 5.98
C ILE A 93 -2.67 -7.87 6.53
N GLU A 94 -2.49 -7.83 7.85
CA GLU A 94 -1.69 -6.78 8.51
C GLU A 94 -0.85 -7.35 9.64
N ASP A 95 0.32 -6.76 9.91
CA ASP A 95 1.06 -7.04 11.15
C ASP A 95 0.27 -6.61 12.39
N SER A 96 -0.49 -5.54 12.23
CA SER A 96 -1.46 -5.09 13.21
C SER A 96 -2.60 -4.47 12.46
N ALA A 97 -3.83 -4.88 12.76
CA ALA A 97 -5.01 -4.36 12.11
C ALA A 97 -5.16 -2.83 12.29
N GLU A 98 -4.71 -2.04 11.31
CA GLU A 98 -4.82 -0.58 11.25
C GLU A 98 -5.90 -0.15 10.24
N LEU A 99 -6.16 -0.96 9.20
CA LEU A 99 -7.15 -0.65 8.17
C LEU A 99 -8.57 -0.68 8.72
N GLN A 100 -9.32 0.36 8.41
CA GLN A 100 -10.71 0.60 8.82
C GLN A 100 -11.61 0.72 7.57
N ILE A 101 -11.62 -0.34 6.77
CA ILE A 101 -12.39 -0.40 5.53
C ILE A 101 -13.88 -0.52 5.87
N ARG A 102 -14.70 0.37 5.30
CA ARG A 102 -16.15 0.46 5.54
C ARG A 102 -16.96 0.17 4.29
N GLY A 103 -18.19 -0.32 4.48
CA GLY A 103 -19.17 -0.53 3.43
C GLY A 103 -19.01 -1.81 2.60
N ILE A 104 -17.95 -2.60 2.82
CA ILE A 104 -17.78 -3.92 2.20
C ILE A 104 -18.37 -4.96 3.13
N ALA A 105 -19.43 -5.64 2.70
CA ALA A 105 -20.11 -6.64 3.51
C ALA A 105 -19.26 -7.90 3.71
N ASN A 106 -18.53 -8.31 2.66
CA ASN A 106 -17.73 -9.53 2.65
C ASN A 106 -16.25 -9.25 2.94
N LEU A 107 -15.98 -8.68 4.12
CA LEU A 107 -14.65 -8.31 4.58
C LEU A 107 -14.11 -9.31 5.60
N VAL A 108 -12.99 -9.94 5.28
CA VAL A 108 -12.21 -10.77 6.22
C VAL A 108 -10.96 -10.00 6.62
N ARG A 109 -10.68 -9.92 7.92
CA ARG A 109 -9.51 -9.24 8.47
C ARG A 109 -8.59 -10.27 9.13
N LEU A 110 -7.37 -10.39 8.62
CA LEU A 110 -6.34 -11.29 9.11
C LEU A 110 -5.19 -10.47 9.70
N GLU A 111 -4.65 -10.95 10.81
CA GLU A 111 -3.54 -10.31 11.50
C GLU A 111 -2.47 -11.34 11.85
N THR A 112 -1.20 -10.93 11.78
CA THR A 112 -0.09 -11.79 12.22
C THR A 112 -0.18 -12.08 13.71
N ARG A 113 0.50 -13.14 14.13
CA ARG A 113 0.63 -13.51 15.53
C ARG A 113 2.08 -13.81 15.83
N ASN A 114 2.65 -13.05 16.77
CA ASN A 114 4.00 -13.32 17.24
C ASN A 114 4.06 -14.66 17.99
N ALA A 115 5.26 -15.23 18.09
CA ALA A 115 5.47 -16.36 18.97
C ALA A 115 5.21 -15.91 20.42
N ASN A 116 4.44 -16.71 21.16
CA ASN A 116 4.20 -16.49 22.58
C ASN A 116 5.05 -17.44 23.42
N ILE A 117 5.24 -17.09 24.69
CA ILE A 117 5.97 -17.87 25.70
C ILE A 117 5.38 -19.29 25.83
N ASP A 118 4.08 -19.46 25.54
CA ASP A 118 3.34 -20.73 25.59
C ASP A 118 3.58 -21.67 24.37
N GLY A 119 4.66 -21.47 23.60
CA GLY A 119 5.08 -22.40 22.55
C GLY A 119 4.25 -22.38 21.25
N CYS A 120 3.35 -21.41 21.09
CA CYS A 120 2.62 -21.23 19.84
C CYS A 120 3.54 -20.75 18.71
N ARG A 121 3.52 -21.45 17.56
CA ARG A 121 4.24 -21.01 16.36
C ARG A 121 3.74 -19.63 15.90
N PRO A 122 4.64 -18.76 15.42
CA PRO A 122 4.25 -17.48 14.83
C PRO A 122 3.41 -17.72 13.58
N ILE A 123 2.48 -16.81 13.32
CA ILE A 123 1.72 -16.73 12.07
C ILE A 123 2.20 -15.47 11.36
N THR A 124 2.89 -15.64 10.23
CA THR A 124 3.49 -14.55 9.46
C THR A 124 2.54 -14.03 8.38
N ILE A 125 2.84 -12.85 7.79
CA ILE A 125 2.10 -12.35 6.62
C ILE A 125 2.10 -13.39 5.49
N ARG A 126 3.24 -14.06 5.25
CA ARG A 126 3.38 -15.14 4.27
C ARG A 126 2.39 -16.29 4.52
N ASP A 127 2.21 -16.71 5.77
CA ASP A 127 1.23 -17.76 6.12
C ASP A 127 -0.20 -17.31 5.85
N LEU A 128 -0.50 -16.04 6.14
CA LEU A 128 -1.81 -15.45 5.92
C LEU A 128 -2.11 -15.26 4.43
N ILE A 129 -1.13 -14.90 3.60
CA ILE A 129 -1.29 -14.82 2.13
C ILE A 129 -1.69 -16.20 1.60
N LYS A 130 -0.94 -17.24 1.95
CA LYS A 130 -1.23 -18.63 1.52
C LYS A 130 -2.61 -19.10 1.96
N THR A 131 -3.04 -18.68 3.15
CA THR A 131 -4.38 -18.97 3.66
C THR A 131 -5.45 -18.21 2.88
N ALA A 132 -5.25 -16.91 2.67
CA ALA A 132 -6.17 -16.02 1.95
C ALA A 132 -6.44 -16.49 0.52
N LEU A 133 -5.43 -16.98 -0.19
CA LEU A 133 -5.59 -17.51 -1.56
C LEU A 133 -6.56 -18.70 -1.66
N ARG A 134 -6.78 -19.44 -0.55
CA ARG A 134 -7.75 -20.55 -0.49
C ARG A 134 -9.16 -20.09 -0.11
N MET A 135 -9.32 -18.83 0.24
CA MET A 135 -10.58 -18.24 0.69
C MET A 135 -11.38 -17.60 -0.44
N ARG A 136 -10.96 -17.81 -1.70
CA ARG A 136 -11.55 -17.24 -2.92
C ARG A 136 -11.80 -15.73 -2.80
N PRO A 137 -10.78 -14.91 -2.52
CA PRO A 137 -10.95 -13.46 -2.47
C PRO A 137 -11.14 -12.89 -3.88
N ASP A 138 -11.89 -11.80 -3.99
CA ASP A 138 -11.80 -10.90 -5.14
C ASP A 138 -10.53 -10.05 -5.06
N ARG A 139 -10.17 -9.59 -3.84
CA ARG A 139 -8.98 -8.78 -3.58
C ARG A 139 -8.27 -9.20 -2.30
N ILE A 140 -6.95 -9.07 -2.31
CA ILE A 140 -6.11 -9.15 -1.12
C ILE A 140 -5.46 -7.78 -0.90
N ILE A 141 -5.60 -7.25 0.30
CA ILE A 141 -4.92 -6.02 0.72
C ILE A 141 -3.91 -6.36 1.79
N ILE A 142 -2.66 -5.98 1.57
CA ILE A 142 -1.60 -6.14 2.56
C ILE A 142 -1.27 -4.77 3.14
N GLY A 143 -1.43 -4.62 4.46
CA GLY A 143 -1.24 -3.35 5.14
C GLY A 143 0.16 -2.77 4.89
N GLU A 144 1.20 -3.59 4.98
CA GLU A 144 2.56 -3.21 4.64
C GLU A 144 3.40 -4.45 4.29
N VAL A 145 4.27 -4.32 3.29
CA VAL A 145 5.24 -5.35 2.88
C VAL A 145 6.63 -4.87 3.28
N ARG A 146 7.37 -5.73 3.98
CA ARG A 146 8.66 -5.42 4.61
C ARG A 146 9.73 -6.48 4.38
N GLY A 147 9.38 -7.68 3.90
CA GLY A 147 10.32 -8.78 3.76
C GLY A 147 9.87 -9.87 2.77
N ALA A 148 10.26 -11.10 3.07
CA ALA A 148 10.12 -12.28 2.21
C ALA A 148 8.69 -12.55 1.70
N GLU A 149 7.66 -12.06 2.39
CA GLU A 149 6.27 -12.12 1.96
C GLU A 149 6.01 -11.39 0.63
N ALA A 150 6.89 -10.48 0.20
CA ALA A 150 6.84 -9.84 -1.11
C ALA A 150 6.82 -10.87 -2.26
N ALA A 151 7.54 -11.99 -2.11
CA ALA A 151 7.55 -13.05 -3.12
C ALA A 151 6.18 -13.73 -3.26
N ASP A 152 5.49 -13.98 -2.15
CA ASP A 152 4.14 -14.55 -2.17
C ASP A 152 3.10 -13.52 -2.65
N LEU A 153 3.24 -12.25 -2.27
CA LEU A 153 2.38 -11.18 -2.78
C LEU A 153 2.50 -11.07 -4.29
N VAL A 154 3.70 -10.80 -4.82
CA VAL A 154 3.88 -10.59 -6.25
C VAL A 154 3.61 -11.88 -7.02
N GLY A 155 4.22 -12.99 -6.59
CA GLY A 155 4.13 -14.26 -7.30
C GLY A 155 2.75 -14.90 -7.26
N SER A 156 2.03 -14.83 -6.13
CA SER A 156 0.80 -15.61 -5.92
C SER A 156 -0.47 -14.79 -5.80
N ALA A 157 -0.41 -13.51 -5.39
CA ALA A 157 -1.60 -12.66 -5.37
C ALA A 157 -1.67 -11.81 -6.64
N LEU A 158 -0.62 -11.04 -6.94
CA LEU A 158 -0.64 -10.09 -8.07
C LEU A 158 -0.64 -10.77 -9.44
N ASN A 159 0.16 -11.83 -9.61
CA ASN A 159 0.29 -12.54 -10.89
C ASN A 159 -0.69 -13.70 -11.08
N CYS A 160 -1.41 -14.13 -10.04
CA CYS A 160 -2.29 -15.31 -10.11
C CYS A 160 -3.75 -15.00 -9.78
N GLY A 161 -4.35 -14.10 -10.57
CA GLY A 161 -5.81 -13.95 -10.66
C GLY A 161 -6.50 -13.21 -9.51
N HIS A 162 -5.76 -12.53 -8.64
CA HIS A 162 -6.31 -11.65 -7.59
C HIS A 162 -6.03 -10.19 -7.92
N ASP A 163 -6.47 -9.79 -9.11
CA ASP A 163 -6.36 -8.42 -9.62
C ASP A 163 -7.07 -7.41 -8.71
N GLY A 164 -6.55 -6.18 -8.67
CA GLY A 164 -7.09 -5.10 -7.85
C GLY A 164 -6.55 -5.07 -6.43
N SER A 165 -5.54 -5.89 -6.16
CA SER A 165 -4.86 -5.95 -4.87
C SER A 165 -4.11 -4.65 -4.59
N MET A 166 -4.06 -4.24 -3.32
CA MET A 166 -3.33 -3.05 -2.88
C MET A 166 -2.37 -3.39 -1.75
N SER A 167 -1.23 -2.72 -1.73
CA SER A 167 -0.24 -2.92 -0.68
C SER A 167 0.51 -1.63 -0.39
N THR A 168 1.09 -1.51 0.82
CA THR A 168 2.02 -0.42 1.11
C THR A 168 3.44 -0.91 1.32
N GLY A 169 4.42 -0.03 1.08
CA GLY A 169 5.81 -0.30 1.39
C GLY A 169 6.59 0.98 1.68
N HIS A 170 7.66 0.86 2.45
CA HIS A 170 8.55 1.99 2.70
C HIS A 170 9.54 2.13 1.54
N ALA A 171 9.59 3.31 0.91
CA ALA A 171 10.57 3.66 -0.10
C ALA A 171 10.77 5.19 -0.16
N ASN A 172 11.87 5.63 -0.75
CA ASN A 172 12.22 7.04 -0.93
C ASN A 172 11.76 7.63 -2.27
N SER A 173 11.32 6.77 -3.20
CA SER A 173 10.70 7.14 -4.47
C SER A 173 9.90 5.96 -5.01
N ALA A 174 9.14 6.17 -6.11
CA ALA A 174 8.48 5.07 -6.81
C ALA A 174 9.48 4.07 -7.41
N ALA A 175 10.59 4.55 -7.99
CA ALA A 175 11.66 3.69 -8.52
C ALA A 175 12.37 2.91 -7.40
N ASP A 176 12.68 3.55 -6.27
CA ASP A 176 13.26 2.86 -5.10
C ASP A 176 12.34 1.75 -4.57
N MET A 177 11.02 1.90 -4.69
CA MET A 177 10.09 0.85 -4.29
C MET A 177 10.27 -0.44 -5.10
N LEU A 178 10.58 -0.35 -6.40
CA LEU A 178 10.87 -1.52 -7.22
C LEU A 178 12.14 -2.24 -6.74
N THR A 179 13.23 -1.50 -6.52
CA THR A 179 14.48 -2.06 -5.97
C THR A 179 14.28 -2.72 -4.61
N ARG A 180 13.40 -2.14 -3.78
CA ARG A 180 13.04 -2.73 -2.48
C ARG A 180 12.20 -3.99 -2.63
N LEU A 181 11.24 -4.03 -3.55
CA LEU A 181 10.50 -5.25 -3.88
C LEU A 181 11.45 -6.34 -4.38
N GLU A 182 12.41 -6.02 -5.25
CA GLU A 182 13.44 -6.97 -5.70
C GLU A 182 14.19 -7.58 -4.51
N THR A 183 14.71 -6.72 -3.63
CA THR A 183 15.45 -7.13 -2.43
C THR A 183 14.58 -8.00 -1.51
N MET A 184 13.33 -7.61 -1.27
CA MET A 184 12.39 -8.35 -0.43
C MET A 184 12.04 -9.72 -1.04
N MET A 185 11.88 -9.80 -2.36
CA MET A 185 11.64 -11.07 -3.05
C MET A 185 12.85 -12.00 -3.00
N LEU A 186 14.07 -11.47 -3.15
CA LEU A 186 15.31 -12.24 -3.02
C LEU A 186 15.48 -12.88 -1.64
N MET A 187 14.95 -12.26 -0.58
CA MET A 187 14.93 -12.87 0.77
C MET A 187 13.97 -14.08 0.86
N GLY A 188 13.01 -14.16 -0.06
CA GLY A 188 11.91 -15.10 0.01
C GLY A 188 11.97 -16.27 -0.97
N VAL A 189 12.73 -16.15 -2.06
CA VAL A 189 12.85 -17.14 -3.14
C VAL A 189 14.25 -17.12 -3.75
N GLU A 190 14.70 -18.28 -4.22
CA GLU A 190 15.98 -18.45 -4.94
C GLU A 190 15.74 -18.57 -6.45
N ILE A 191 15.50 -17.44 -7.12
CA ILE A 191 15.36 -17.37 -8.57
C ILE A 191 16.21 -16.22 -9.14
N PRO A 192 16.58 -16.23 -10.43
CA PRO A 192 17.37 -15.16 -11.02
C PRO A 192 16.71 -13.78 -10.87
N LEU A 193 17.51 -12.73 -10.65
CA LEU A 193 17.03 -11.35 -10.49
C LEU A 193 16.17 -10.89 -11.68
N SER A 194 16.53 -11.29 -12.90
CA SER A 194 15.74 -11.00 -14.10
C SER A 194 14.34 -11.59 -14.05
N ALA A 195 14.17 -12.77 -13.45
CA ALA A 195 12.86 -13.38 -13.25
C ALA A 195 12.03 -12.62 -12.19
N ILE A 196 12.66 -12.17 -11.11
CA ILE A 196 12.03 -11.31 -10.09
C ILE A 196 11.54 -10.01 -10.71
N ARG A 197 12.40 -9.32 -11.47
CA ARG A 197 12.04 -8.07 -12.15
C ARG A 197 10.87 -8.25 -13.12
N ARG A 198 10.86 -9.34 -13.89
CA ARG A 198 9.72 -9.69 -14.76
C ARG A 198 8.44 -9.93 -13.98
N GLN A 199 8.50 -10.64 -12.85
CA GLN A 199 7.33 -10.86 -12.00
C GLN A 199 6.79 -9.57 -11.39
N ILE A 200 7.67 -8.67 -10.94
CA ILE A 200 7.26 -7.35 -10.43
C ILE A 200 6.61 -6.54 -11.56
N ALA A 201 7.27 -6.48 -12.72
CA ALA A 201 6.79 -5.75 -13.89
C ALA A 201 5.44 -6.25 -14.42
N SER A 202 5.16 -7.55 -14.27
CA SER A 202 3.89 -8.16 -14.66
C SER A 202 2.80 -8.04 -13.60
N GLY A 203 3.17 -7.95 -12.32
CA GLY A 203 2.22 -8.03 -11.22
C GLY A 203 1.78 -6.66 -10.67
N VAL A 204 2.67 -5.68 -10.66
CA VAL A 204 2.36 -4.32 -10.19
C VAL A 204 1.97 -3.46 -11.37
N ASP A 205 0.79 -2.87 -11.36
CA ASP A 205 0.36 -1.99 -12.46
C ASP A 205 0.72 -0.52 -12.18
N ILE A 206 0.46 -0.06 -10.95
CA ILE A 206 0.57 1.36 -10.57
C ILE A 206 1.34 1.50 -9.25
N ILE A 207 2.24 2.49 -9.20
CA ILE A 207 2.92 2.91 -7.97
C ILE A 207 2.48 4.34 -7.63
N VAL A 208 1.91 4.51 -6.44
CA VAL A 208 1.59 5.83 -5.88
C VAL A 208 2.61 6.16 -4.79
N HIS A 209 3.42 7.18 -5.00
CA HIS A 209 4.43 7.60 -4.04
C HIS A 209 3.97 8.79 -3.20
N LEU A 210 3.97 8.63 -1.88
CA LEU A 210 3.58 9.65 -0.91
C LEU A 210 4.80 10.27 -0.23
N GLY A 211 4.74 11.59 -0.05
CA GLY A 211 5.75 12.37 0.65
C GLY A 211 5.16 13.14 1.82
N ARG A 212 6.01 13.35 2.83
CA ARG A 212 5.77 14.37 3.86
C ARG A 212 6.66 15.56 3.56
N LEU A 213 6.07 16.69 3.22
CA LEU A 213 6.78 17.91 2.86
C LEU A 213 7.31 18.63 4.11
N ARG A 214 8.14 19.65 3.89
CA ARG A 214 8.78 20.46 4.94
C ARG A 214 7.80 21.20 5.85
N ASP A 215 6.60 21.52 5.35
CA ASP A 215 5.49 22.08 6.12
C ASP A 215 4.69 21.02 6.90
N LYS A 216 5.19 19.77 6.92
CA LYS A 216 4.57 18.57 7.52
C LYS A 216 3.30 18.10 6.80
N SER A 217 2.88 18.76 5.72
CA SER A 217 1.77 18.30 4.89
C SER A 217 2.15 16.97 4.21
N ARG A 218 1.14 16.14 3.97
CA ARG A 218 1.29 14.85 3.29
C ARG A 218 0.67 14.98 1.92
N LYS A 219 1.42 14.64 0.88
CA LYS A 219 0.97 14.77 -0.51
C LYS A 219 1.36 13.54 -1.33
N VAL A 220 0.53 13.21 -2.32
CA VAL A 220 0.93 12.36 -3.44
C VAL A 220 1.98 13.12 -4.23
N LEU A 221 3.19 12.57 -4.29
CA LEU A 221 4.30 13.17 -5.04
C LEU A 221 4.35 12.65 -6.47
N GLN A 222 4.07 11.36 -6.67
CA GLN A 222 4.11 10.74 -8.00
C GLN A 222 3.06 9.65 -8.11
N ILE A 223 2.48 9.51 -9.29
CA ILE A 223 1.72 8.33 -9.72
C ILE A 223 2.42 7.83 -10.98
N MET A 224 2.90 6.59 -10.94
CA MET A 224 3.64 5.98 -12.04
C MET A 224 2.98 4.68 -12.46
N GLU A 225 3.00 4.41 -13.75
CA GLU A 225 2.65 3.12 -14.33
C GLU A 225 3.90 2.27 -14.50
N VAL A 226 3.78 0.98 -14.20
CA VAL A 226 4.78 -0.03 -14.54
C VAL A 226 4.48 -0.55 -15.94
N VAL A 227 5.36 -0.21 -16.89
CA VAL A 227 5.12 -0.42 -18.33
C VAL A 227 5.68 -1.75 -18.81
N GLY A 228 6.56 -2.38 -18.06
CA GLY A 228 7.12 -3.68 -18.41
C GLY A 228 8.59 -3.80 -18.06
N TYR A 229 9.25 -4.75 -18.72
CA TYR A 229 10.64 -5.11 -18.46
C TYR A 229 11.43 -5.16 -19.76
N GLU A 230 12.42 -4.28 -19.91
CA GLU A 230 13.25 -4.15 -21.11
C GLU A 230 14.71 -3.93 -20.73
N GLU A 231 15.63 -4.50 -21.51
CA GLU A 231 17.09 -4.28 -21.35
C GLU A 231 17.64 -4.55 -19.93
N GLY A 232 16.95 -5.41 -19.16
CA GLY A 232 17.36 -5.73 -17.80
C GLY A 232 16.66 -4.92 -16.71
N GLU A 233 15.90 -3.88 -17.06
CA GLU A 233 15.30 -2.91 -16.13
C GLU A 233 13.77 -2.86 -16.25
N ILE A 234 13.12 -2.49 -15.16
CA ILE A 234 11.67 -2.25 -15.15
C ILE A 234 11.41 -0.83 -15.66
N ARG A 235 10.58 -0.69 -16.69
CA ARG A 235 10.21 0.60 -17.28
C ARG A 235 9.05 1.21 -16.51
N LEU A 236 9.19 2.50 -16.18
CA LEU A 236 8.16 3.29 -15.51
C LEU A 236 7.72 4.46 -16.42
N SER A 237 6.42 4.73 -16.45
CA SER A 237 5.84 5.92 -17.08
C SER A 237 5.25 6.83 -16.01
N THR A 238 5.61 8.12 -16.03
CA THR A 238 5.07 9.11 -15.08
C THR A 238 3.70 9.56 -15.54
N LEU A 239 2.66 9.23 -14.77
CA LEU A 239 1.29 9.66 -15.04
C LEU A 239 0.99 11.00 -14.37
N PHE A 240 1.42 11.15 -13.12
CA PHE A 240 1.28 12.40 -12.37
C PHE A 240 2.56 12.70 -11.58
N SER A 241 2.92 13.99 -11.48
CA SER A 241 4.03 14.45 -10.65
C SER A 241 3.67 15.74 -9.93
N PHE A 242 4.01 15.82 -8.64
CA PHE A 242 3.83 17.00 -7.83
C PHE A 242 4.88 18.04 -8.18
N GLU A 243 4.43 19.25 -8.49
CA GLU A 243 5.30 20.38 -8.83
C GLU A 243 5.12 21.47 -7.80
N GLU A 244 6.21 21.84 -7.11
CA GLU A 244 6.24 22.98 -6.22
C GLU A 244 6.20 24.27 -7.05
N THR A 245 5.16 25.08 -6.87
CA THR A 245 5.02 26.38 -7.53
C THR A 245 5.55 27.53 -6.68
N GLY A 246 5.86 27.27 -5.40
CA GLY A 246 6.48 28.25 -4.51
C GLY A 246 6.26 27.96 -3.02
N LYS A 247 6.38 29.02 -2.22
CA LYS A 247 6.08 29.02 -0.79
C LYS A 247 5.20 30.23 -0.49
N ALA A 248 4.13 30.03 0.26
CA ALA A 248 3.35 31.11 0.85
C ALA A 248 3.22 30.87 2.35
N GLU A 249 3.60 31.86 3.17
CA GLU A 249 3.42 31.84 4.63
C GLU A 249 3.98 30.58 5.33
N GLY A 250 5.10 30.04 4.82
CA GLY A 250 5.74 28.83 5.36
C GLY A 250 5.14 27.51 4.87
N ASN A 251 4.01 27.53 4.16
CA ASN A 251 3.40 26.37 3.53
C ASN A 251 3.96 26.11 2.13
N VAL A 252 4.09 24.84 1.75
CA VAL A 252 4.49 24.46 0.40
C VAL A 252 3.30 24.63 -0.53
N GLN A 253 3.47 25.47 -1.56
CA GLN A 253 2.52 25.56 -2.65
C GLN A 253 2.99 24.68 -3.80
N GLY A 254 2.06 23.89 -4.31
CA GLY A 254 2.29 23.02 -5.44
C GLY A 254 1.05 22.21 -5.75
N THR A 255 1.04 21.61 -6.93
CA THR A 255 -0.10 20.82 -7.41
C THR A 255 0.41 19.55 -8.08
N LEU A 256 -0.42 18.51 -8.04
CA LEU A 256 -0.16 17.25 -8.72
C LEU A 256 -0.62 17.39 -10.18
N VAL A 257 0.33 17.41 -11.11
CA VAL A 257 0.10 17.68 -12.53
C VAL A 257 0.14 16.37 -13.32
N ARG A 258 -0.81 16.15 -14.23
CA ARG A 258 -0.78 15.03 -15.20
C ARG A 258 0.40 15.22 -16.16
N LYS A 259 1.22 14.19 -16.32
CA LYS A 259 2.45 14.18 -17.15
C LYS A 259 2.38 13.22 -18.33
N GLY A 260 1.50 12.22 -18.26
CA GLY A 260 1.36 11.21 -19.28
C GLY A 260 -0.01 10.53 -19.22
N GLU A 261 -0.22 9.60 -20.15
CA GLU A 261 -1.43 8.79 -20.23
C GLU A 261 -1.12 7.35 -19.85
N LEU A 262 -2.16 6.62 -19.44
CA LEU A 262 -2.05 5.20 -19.13
C LEU A 262 -1.82 4.39 -20.41
N ILE A 263 -0.74 3.62 -20.44
CA ILE A 263 -0.34 2.78 -21.58
C ILE A 263 -1.15 1.49 -21.60
N HIS A 264 -1.24 0.79 -20.46
CA HIS A 264 -1.96 -0.47 -20.31
C HIS A 264 -3.41 -0.24 -19.89
N ALA A 265 -4.25 0.17 -20.85
CA ALA A 265 -5.66 0.48 -20.61
C ALA A 265 -6.62 -0.73 -20.71
N ASP A 266 -6.12 -1.96 -20.85
CA ASP A 266 -6.98 -3.12 -21.15
C ASP A 266 -7.92 -3.48 -20.00
N LYS A 267 -7.46 -3.39 -18.74
CA LYS A 267 -8.30 -3.59 -17.56
C LYS A 267 -9.44 -2.54 -17.49
N LEU A 268 -9.17 -1.27 -17.84
CA LEU A 268 -10.21 -0.24 -17.95
C LEU A 268 -11.27 -0.60 -18.99
N LYS A 269 -10.84 -1.02 -20.20
CA LYS A 269 -11.75 -1.44 -21.27
C LYS A 269 -12.61 -2.63 -20.87
N MET A 270 -12.00 -3.65 -20.27
CA MET A 270 -12.71 -4.85 -19.77
C MET A 270 -13.74 -4.51 -18.69
N ALA A 271 -13.44 -3.51 -17.84
CA ALA A 271 -14.37 -3.01 -16.83
C ALA A 271 -15.47 -2.07 -17.41
N GLY A 272 -15.43 -1.74 -18.70
CA GLY A 272 -16.36 -0.80 -19.33
C GLY A 272 -16.15 0.65 -18.86
N ILE A 273 -14.96 0.99 -18.38
CA ILE A 273 -14.62 2.33 -17.88
C ILE A 273 -13.84 3.06 -18.97
N ALA A 274 -14.30 4.26 -19.36
CA ALA A 274 -13.59 5.07 -20.33
C ALA A 274 -12.20 5.47 -19.79
N SER A 275 -11.18 5.40 -20.64
CA SER A 275 -9.84 5.90 -20.33
C SER A 275 -9.90 7.42 -20.11
N ALA A 276 -9.48 7.85 -18.91
CA ALA A 276 -9.46 9.25 -18.48
C ALA A 276 -8.12 9.94 -18.77
#